data_AF-A0A257VVM7-F1
#
_entry.id   AF-A0A257VVM7-F1
#
_cell.length_a   1.000
_cell.length_b   1.000
_cell.length_c   1.000
_cell.angle_alpha   90.00
_cell.angle_beta   90.00
_cell.angle_gamma   90.00
#
_symmetry.space_group_name_H-M   'P 1'
#
loop_
_entity.id
_entity.type
_entity.pdbx_description
1 polymer ?
#
loop_
_entity_poly.entity_id
_entity_poly.type
_entity_poly.pdbx_seq_one_letter_code
_entity_poly.pdbx_strand_id
1 'polypeptide(L)' 'MSGTTPIPPIPLLPEWQGIPHPVIGMLHAPPLPGSPRYRDPFSQAVTHVLHDAEALLNGGVDGLMLENF' A
#
# COMPACT_ATOMS: atom_id res chain seq x y z
N MET A 1 -3.59 -21.66 -38.08
CA MET A 1 -3.35 -20.36 -37.43
C MET A 1 -4.17 -20.34 -36.15
N SER A 2 -3.57 -20.68 -35.01
CA SER A 2 -4.25 -20.61 -33.72
C SER A 2 -4.15 -19.15 -33.23
N GLY A 3 -5.25 -18.41 -33.33
CA GLY A 3 -5.32 -17.05 -32.81
C GLY A 3 -5.41 -17.09 -31.29
N THR A 4 -4.48 -16.42 -30.61
CA THR A 4 -4.57 -16.19 -29.17
C THR A 4 -5.74 -15.23 -28.90
N THR A 5 -6.77 -15.72 -28.23
CA THR A 5 -7.85 -14.87 -27.72
C THR A 5 -7.26 -13.86 -26.73
N PRO A 6 -7.47 -12.54 -26.89
CA PRO A 6 -7.03 -11.56 -25.91
C PRO A 6 -7.75 -11.83 -24.57
N ILE A 7 -6.98 -11.93 -23.49
CA ILE A 7 -7.57 -11.98 -22.14
C ILE A 7 -8.14 -10.58 -21.88
N PRO A 8 -9.44 -10.45 -21.53
CA PRO A 8 -9.99 -9.15 -21.18
C PRO A 8 -9.21 -8.58 -20.00
N PRO A 9 -8.96 -7.26 -19.95
CA PRO A 9 -8.29 -6.66 -18.81
C PRO A 9 -9.10 -6.97 -17.56
N ILE A 10 -8.43 -7.51 -16.55
CA ILE A 10 -9.04 -7.67 -15.24
C ILE A 10 -9.34 -6.25 -14.75
N PRO A 11 -10.61 -5.91 -14.49
CA PRO A 11 -10.92 -4.60 -13.95
C PRO A 11 -10.19 -4.43 -12.63
N LEU A 12 -9.71 -3.23 -12.38
CA LEU A 12 -9.18 -2.87 -11.06
C LEU A 12 -10.29 -3.01 -10.00
N LEU A 13 -9.92 -2.78 -8.74
CA LEU A 13 -10.85 -2.75 -7.62
C LEU A 13 -12.08 -1.88 -7.96
N PRO A 14 -13.32 -2.30 -7.61
CA PRO A 14 -14.54 -1.52 -7.89
C PRO A 14 -14.46 -0.07 -7.41
N GLU A 15 -13.77 0.18 -6.30
CA GLU A 15 -13.52 1.49 -5.71
C GLU A 15 -12.69 2.41 -6.62
N TRP A 16 -11.92 1.84 -7.56
CA TRP A 16 -11.10 2.58 -8.52
C TRP A 16 -11.79 2.74 -9.88
N GLN A 17 -13.07 2.40 -9.98
CA GLN A 17 -13.83 2.61 -11.22
C GLN A 17 -13.91 4.11 -11.53
N GLY A 18 -13.34 4.50 -12.68
CA GLY A 18 -13.27 5.90 -13.10
C GLY A 18 -12.02 6.65 -12.63
N ILE A 19 -11.10 5.98 -11.92
CA ILE A 19 -9.79 6.52 -11.56
C ILE A 19 -8.79 6.09 -12.65
N PRO A 20 -8.36 6.99 -13.56
CA PRO A 20 -7.55 6.60 -14.72
C PRO A 20 -6.17 6.08 -14.32
N HIS A 21 -5.60 6.60 -13.24
CA HIS A 21 -4.29 6.23 -12.71
C HIS A 21 -4.33 6.24 -11.18
N PRO A 22 -4.70 5.11 -10.54
CA PRO A 22 -4.71 5.03 -9.08
C PRO A 22 -3.32 5.26 -8.50
N VAL A 23 -3.23 6.10 -7.47
CA VAL A 23 -2.02 6.37 -6.71
C VAL A 23 -2.05 5.55 -5.42
N ILE A 24 -1.02 4.74 -5.23
CA ILE A 24 -0.86 3.93 -4.01
C ILE A 24 0.24 4.54 -3.16
N GLY A 25 -0.11 4.98 -1.94
CA GLY A 25 0.84 5.46 -0.95
C GLY A 25 1.57 4.31 -0.26
N MET A 26 2.90 4.41 -0.15
CA MET A 26 3.73 3.41 0.53
C MET A 26 3.89 3.77 2.01
N LEU A 27 3.48 2.86 2.89
CA LEU A 27 3.71 2.91 4.32
C LEU A 27 4.95 2.07 4.63
N HIS A 28 5.99 2.70 5.17
CA HIS A 28 7.22 2.00 5.56
C HIS A 28 7.16 1.67 7.05
N ALA A 29 6.98 0.39 7.39
CA ALA A 29 7.03 -0.02 8.78
C ALA A 29 8.46 0.16 9.32
N PRO A 30 8.62 0.72 10.54
CA PRO A 30 9.88 0.59 11.27
C PRO A 30 10.20 -0.89 11.53
N PRO A 31 11.44 -1.23 11.95
CA PRO A 31 11.79 -2.59 12.31
C PRO A 31 10.76 -3.20 13.27
N LEU A 32 10.30 -4.41 12.97
CA LEU A 32 9.32 -5.14 13.77
C LEU A 32 9.98 -6.17 14.71
N PRO A 33 9.25 -6.72 15.71
CA PRO A 33 9.78 -7.77 16.56
C PRO A 33 10.38 -8.93 15.77
N GLY A 34 11.62 -9.29 16.08
CA GLY A 34 12.38 -10.32 15.37
C GLY A 34 13.40 -9.77 14.36
N SER A 35 13.28 -8.50 13.95
CA SER A 35 14.27 -7.85 13.08
C SER A 35 15.53 -7.43 13.87
N PRO A 36 16.75 -7.52 13.29
CA PRO A 36 18.01 -7.16 13.97
C PRO A 36 18.05 -5.71 14.51
N ARG A 37 17.24 -4.82 13.92
CA ARG A 37 17.17 -3.40 14.26
C ARG A 37 15.99 -3.05 15.16
N TYR A 38 15.22 -4.01 15.64
CA TYR A 38 14.12 -3.75 16.57
C TYR A 38 14.66 -3.27 17.93
N ARG A 39 14.24 -2.07 18.35
CA ARG A 39 14.66 -1.46 19.63
C ARG A 39 13.52 -0.82 20.40
N ASP A 40 12.48 -0.36 19.71
CA ASP A 40 11.35 0.35 20.29
C ASP A 40 10.16 -0.59 20.53
N PRO A 41 9.21 -0.26 21.43
CA PRO A 41 7.97 -1.01 21.58
C PRO A 41 7.17 -1.04 20.28
N PHE A 42 6.48 -2.15 20.01
CA PHE A 42 5.62 -2.32 18.83
C PHE A 42 4.59 -1.19 18.65
N SER A 43 4.10 -0.60 19.75
CA SER A 43 3.19 0.55 19.68
C SER A 43 3.78 1.75 18.94
N GLN A 44 5.10 1.96 18.96
CA GLN A 44 5.74 3.03 18.20
C GLN A 44 5.67 2.78 16.69
N ALA A 45 5.84 1.52 16.25
CA ALA A 45 5.68 1.17 14.84
C ALA A 45 4.24 1.41 14.37
N VAL A 46 3.24 1.08 15.20
CA VAL A 46 1.84 1.39 14.93
C VAL A 46 1.61 2.90 14.82
N THR A 47 2.12 3.69 15.78
CA THR A 47 1.99 5.16 15.73
C THR A 47 2.64 5.75 14.48
N HIS A 48 3.82 5.27 14.09
CA HIS A 48 4.52 5.72 12.88
C HIS A 48 3.71 5.44 11.61
N VAL A 49 3.26 4.20 11.44
CA VAL A 49 2.48 3.80 10.26
C VAL A 49 1.14 4.54 10.18
N LEU A 50 0.48 4.78 11.31
CA LEU A 50 -0.78 5.54 11.33
C LEU A 50 -0.57 7.01 10.96
N HIS A 51 0.51 7.63 11.44
CA HIS A 51 0.85 9.00 11.07
C HIS A 51 1.08 9.14 9.56
N ASP A 52 1.83 8.21 8.95
CA ASP A 52 2.06 8.22 7.51
C ASP A 52 0.77 7.96 6.72
N ALA A 53 -0.08 7.05 7.21
CA ALA A 53 -1.39 6.80 6.61
C ALA A 53 -2.26 8.05 6.62
N GLU A 54 -2.32 8.79 7.73
CA GLU A 54 -3.05 10.06 7.81
C GLU A 54 -2.52 11.09 6.80
N ALA A 55 -1.20 11.22 6.67
CA ALA A 55 -0.59 12.13 5.71
C ALA A 55 -0.92 11.76 4.26
N LEU A 56 -0.84 10.47 3.91
CA LEU A 56 -1.14 9.97 2.57
C LEU A 56 -2.64 10.10 2.23
N LEU A 57 -3.53 9.79 3.17
CA LEU A 57 -4.97 9.98 3.02
C LEU A 57 -5.32 11.45 2.79
N ASN A 58 -4.73 12.37 3.57
CA ASN A 58 -4.89 13.81 3.37
C ASN A 58 -4.31 14.29 2.02
N GLY A 59 -3.32 13.58 1.48
CA GLY A 59 -2.76 13.80 0.16
C GLY A 59 -3.61 13.27 -1.00
N GLY A 60 -4.67 12.51 -0.72
CA GLY A 60 -5.60 12.00 -1.72
C GLY A 60 -5.12 10.76 -2.47
N VAL A 61 -4.33 9.89 -1.85
CA VAL A 61 -4.02 8.58 -2.44
C VAL A 61 -5.26 7.69 -2.52
N ASP A 62 -5.33 6.85 -3.54
CA ASP A 62 -6.46 5.93 -3.78
C ASP A 62 -6.33 4.61 -3.01
N GLY A 63 -5.15 4.34 -2.47
CA GLY A 63 -4.87 3.16 -1.67
C GLY A 63 -3.56 3.27 -0.89
N LEU A 64 -3.39 2.36 0.07
CA LEU A 64 -2.18 2.25 0.89
C LEU A 64 -1.56 0.86 0.72
N MET A 65 -0.23 0.81 0.67
CA MET A 65 0.54 -0.43 0.66
C MET A 65 1.50 -0.42 1.84
N LEU A 66 1.46 -1.47 2.66
CA LEU A 66 2.36 -1.62 3.80
C LEU A 66 3.57 -2.47 3.40
N GLU A 67 4.75 -1.92 3.66
CA GLU A 67 6.04 -2.56 3.45
C GLU A 67 6.77 -2.70 4.79
N ASN A 68 7.49 -3.81 4.96
CA ASN A 68 8.29 -4.10 6.16
C ASN A 68 9.55 -4.87 5.73
N PHE A 69 10.70 -4.17 5.71
CA PHE A 69 12.00 -4.67 5.24
C PHE A 69 12.85 -5.35 6.33
#